data_AF-A0A950I766-F1
#
_entry.id   AF-A0A950I766-F1
#
_cell.length_a   1.000
_cell.length_b   1.000
_cell.length_c   1.000
_cell.angle_alpha   90.00
_cell.angle_beta   90.00
_cell.angle_gamma   90.00
#
_symmetry.space_group_name_H-M   'P 1'
#
loop_
_entity.id
_entity.type
_entity.pdbx_description
1 polymer ?
#
loop_
_entity_poly.entity_id
_entity_poly.type
_entity_poly.pdbx_seq_one_letter_code
_entity_poly.pdbx_strand_id
1 'polypeptide(L)'
;MTPSKIILACLCAVLLAGCVNDRRSRDLDNPTLAPEVTAAQVCSNCHGRSGNSTSPNFPRLAGQQAAYLEAQLKAFRNHQRSDLAGSEYMWGLSKNLSDEQIKGLAEYYAKQVPASNNVDDSGEAALGKTIFENGIPAKETPACQSCHGPKGEGMATFPRLASQHSAYLEK
;
A
#
# COMPACT_ATOMS: atom_id res chain seq x y z
N MET A 1 63.79 17.53 45.86
CA MET A 1 62.80 17.34 46.94
C MET A 1 61.41 17.36 46.30
N THR A 2 60.69 16.27 46.54
CA THR A 2 59.32 15.81 46.20
C THR A 2 58.19 16.86 46.12
N PRO A 3 56.95 16.48 45.75
CA PRO A 3 56.48 15.83 44.51
C PRO A 3 55.16 16.49 44.00
N SER A 4 54.65 16.13 42.82
CA SER A 4 53.19 16.30 42.58
C SER A 4 52.67 15.26 41.61
N LYS A 5 51.81 14.39 42.15
CA LYS A 5 51.06 13.34 41.47
C LYS A 5 49.87 14.01 40.79
N ILE A 6 49.83 14.01 39.46
CA ILE A 6 48.60 14.35 38.73
C ILE A 6 47.91 13.05 38.37
N ILE A 7 46.73 12.89 38.97
CA ILE A 7 45.87 11.73 38.96
C ILE A 7 45.26 11.58 37.56
N LEU A 8 45.41 10.38 37.02
CA LEU A 8 44.70 9.85 35.86
C LEU A 8 43.21 9.77 36.20
N ALA A 9 42.38 10.57 35.53
CA ALA A 9 40.93 10.42 35.50
C ALA A 9 40.45 10.59 34.04
N CYS A 10 40.56 9.52 33.26
CA CYS A 10 39.81 9.38 32.02
C CYS A 10 38.32 9.26 32.37
N LEU A 11 37.60 10.38 32.35
CA LEU A 11 36.14 10.38 32.24
C LEU A 11 35.79 9.96 30.81
N CYS A 12 35.72 8.65 30.57
CA CYS A 12 34.93 8.12 29.45
C CYS A 12 33.45 8.31 29.81
N ALA A 13 32.89 9.47 29.48
CA ALA A 13 31.46 9.66 29.45
C ALA A 13 30.90 8.83 28.27
N VAL A 14 30.61 7.55 28.54
CA VAL A 14 29.85 6.71 27.63
C VAL A 14 28.42 7.26 27.63
N LEU A 15 28.12 8.12 26.67
CA LEU A 15 26.75 8.46 26.30
C LEU A 15 26.11 7.19 25.74
N LEU A 16 25.51 6.39 26.62
CA LEU A 16 24.49 5.41 26.27
C LEU A 16 23.25 6.17 25.81
N ALA A 17 23.33 6.80 24.63
CA ALA A 17 22.15 7.08 23.84
C ALA A 17 21.60 5.70 23.43
N GLY A 18 20.72 5.16 24.27
CA GLY A 18 19.99 3.94 23.96
C GLY A 18 19.35 4.11 22.60
N CYS A 19 19.74 3.28 21.64
CA CYS A 19 19.03 3.11 20.39
C CYS A 19 17.64 2.56 20.71
N VAL A 20 16.69 3.44 21.07
CA VAL A 20 15.27 3.09 21.07
C VAL A 20 14.90 2.78 19.63
N ASN A 21 14.84 1.49 19.33
CA ASN A 21 14.53 0.96 18.02
C ASN A 21 13.01 0.98 17.81
N ASP A 22 12.39 2.16 17.92
CA ASP A 22 10.94 2.36 17.69
C ASP A 22 10.52 1.86 16.30
N ARG A 23 11.48 1.78 15.37
CA ARG A 23 11.35 1.21 14.03
C ARG A 23 11.10 -0.30 13.98
N ARG A 24 10.93 -0.98 15.11
CA ARG A 24 10.66 -2.43 15.17
C ARG A 24 9.55 -2.81 16.15
N SER A 25 8.77 -1.85 16.64
CA SER A 25 7.59 -2.18 17.43
C SER A 25 6.65 -3.04 16.58
N ARG A 26 6.40 -4.28 17.01
CA ARG A 26 5.42 -5.21 16.40
C ARG A 26 4.02 -4.96 16.95
N ASP A 27 3.83 -3.85 17.64
CA ASP A 27 2.58 -3.47 18.28
C ASP A 27 1.66 -2.81 17.27
N LEU A 28 0.96 -3.65 16.50
CA LEU A 28 -0.04 -3.21 15.51
C LEU A 28 -1.31 -2.67 16.16
N ASP A 29 -1.46 -2.87 17.46
CA ASP A 29 -2.58 -2.38 18.25
C ASP A 29 -2.31 -0.96 18.79
N ASN A 30 -1.10 -0.43 18.58
CA ASN A 30 -0.78 0.95 18.92
C ASN A 30 -1.39 1.93 17.90
N PRO A 31 -2.42 2.71 18.27
CA PRO A 31 -3.09 3.64 17.36
C PRO A 31 -2.22 4.84 16.98
N THR A 32 -1.13 5.11 17.72
CA THR A 32 -0.21 6.22 17.45
C THR A 32 0.97 5.80 16.56
N LEU A 33 1.03 4.55 16.11
CA LEU A 33 2.07 4.09 15.21
C LEU A 33 1.94 4.80 13.85
N ALA A 34 3.03 5.43 13.42
CA ALA A 34 3.05 6.17 12.16
C ALA A 34 2.66 5.27 10.97
N PRO A 35 1.77 5.72 10.06
CA PRO A 35 1.28 4.93 8.93
C PRO A 35 2.41 4.35 8.06
N GLU A 36 3.50 5.10 7.87
CA GLU A 36 4.67 4.66 7.11
C GLU A 36 5.35 3.45 7.74
N VAL A 37 5.34 3.34 9.07
CA VAL A 37 5.91 2.20 9.80
C VAL A 37 5.03 0.97 9.59
N THR A 38 3.72 1.11 9.73
CA THR A 38 2.74 0.05 9.44
C THR A 38 2.86 -0.43 7.99
N ALA A 39 2.92 0.50 7.02
CA ALA A 39 3.12 0.17 5.62
C ALA A 39 4.43 -0.60 5.39
N ALA A 40 5.50 -0.20 6.08
CA ALA A 40 6.84 -0.76 5.95
C ALA A 40 7.05 -2.13 6.59
N GLN A 41 6.26 -2.49 7.60
CA GLN A 41 6.47 -3.69 8.40
C GLN A 41 5.40 -4.75 8.18
N VAL A 42 4.18 -4.34 7.83
CA VAL A 42 3.02 -5.22 7.71
C VAL A 42 2.58 -5.31 6.27
N CYS A 43 2.12 -4.20 5.72
CA CYS A 43 1.50 -4.16 4.39
C CYS A 43 2.51 -4.56 3.31
N SER A 44 3.77 -4.19 3.47
CA SER A 44 4.83 -4.52 2.53
C SER A 44 5.12 -6.00 2.38
N ASN A 45 4.74 -6.84 3.36
CA ASN A 45 4.95 -8.29 3.28
C ASN A 45 4.18 -8.94 2.13
N CYS A 46 3.07 -8.32 1.72
CA CYS A 46 2.22 -8.79 0.62
C CYS A 46 2.20 -7.81 -0.55
N HIS A 47 2.13 -6.51 -0.27
CA HIS A 47 1.97 -5.47 -1.30
C HIS A 47 3.28 -4.85 -1.77
N GLY A 48 4.40 -5.22 -1.15
CA GLY A 48 5.70 -4.59 -1.37
C GLY A 48 5.82 -3.22 -0.70
N ARG A 49 7.06 -2.82 -0.38
CA ARG A 49 7.34 -1.55 0.30
C ARG A 49 6.87 -0.34 -0.51
N SER A 50 7.10 -0.37 -1.83
CA SER A 50 6.63 0.65 -2.76
C SER A 50 5.19 0.43 -3.23
N GLY A 51 4.46 -0.56 -2.70
CA GLY A 51 3.12 -0.91 -3.18
C GLY A 51 3.09 -1.64 -4.52
N ASN A 52 4.25 -2.00 -5.08
CA ASN A 52 4.37 -2.79 -6.29
C ASN A 52 4.57 -4.26 -5.93
N SER A 53 3.48 -4.98 -5.62
CA SER A 53 3.56 -6.41 -5.32
C SER A 53 4.11 -7.18 -6.52
N THR A 54 5.04 -8.09 -6.25
CA THR A 54 5.57 -9.05 -7.23
C THR A 54 4.69 -10.30 -7.35
N SER A 55 3.85 -10.57 -6.35
CA SER A 55 2.92 -11.70 -6.38
C SER A 55 1.62 -11.29 -7.06
N PRO A 56 1.13 -12.05 -8.06
CA PRO A 56 -0.14 -11.73 -8.73
C PRO A 56 -1.37 -11.91 -7.83
N ASN A 57 -1.23 -12.60 -6.69
CA ASN A 57 -2.32 -12.82 -5.74
C ASN A 57 -2.65 -11.58 -4.90
N PHE A 58 -1.70 -10.65 -4.75
CA PHE A 58 -1.88 -9.44 -3.95
C PHE A 58 -1.89 -8.23 -4.87
N PRO A 59 -2.90 -7.34 -4.74
CA PRO A 59 -2.98 -6.18 -5.62
C PRO A 59 -1.80 -5.23 -5.41
N ARG A 60 -1.39 -4.60 -6.50
CA ARG A 60 -0.54 -3.41 -6.45
C ARG A 60 -1.34 -2.23 -5.88
N LEU A 61 -0.74 -1.55 -4.91
CA LEU A 61 -1.29 -0.36 -4.24
C LEU A 61 -0.62 0.93 -4.70
N ALA A 62 0.54 0.82 -5.35
CA ALA A 62 1.33 1.97 -5.78
C ALA A 62 0.54 2.89 -6.73
N GLY A 63 0.45 4.17 -6.38
CA GLY A 63 -0.26 5.20 -7.15
C GLY A 63 -1.76 4.93 -7.32
N GLN A 64 -2.34 4.10 -6.45
CA GLN A 64 -3.79 3.94 -6.36
C GLN A 64 -4.42 5.21 -5.77
N GLN A 65 -5.70 5.43 -6.06
CA GLN A 65 -6.44 6.57 -5.53
C GLN A 65 -6.55 6.48 -4.00
N ALA A 66 -6.09 7.52 -3.29
CA ALA A 66 -6.11 7.53 -1.82
C ALA A 66 -7.53 7.35 -1.27
N ALA A 67 -8.52 8.03 -1.85
CA ALA A 67 -9.92 7.89 -1.45
C ALA A 67 -10.44 6.45 -1.65
N TYR A 68 -10.02 5.77 -2.72
CA TYR A 68 -10.35 4.36 -2.92
C TYR A 68 -9.68 3.49 -1.85
N LEU A 69 -8.38 3.63 -1.61
CA LEU A 69 -7.65 2.84 -0.60
C LEU A 69 -8.24 3.02 0.79
N GLU A 70 -8.57 4.25 1.18
CA GLU A 70 -9.23 4.56 2.44
C GLU A 70 -10.60 3.85 2.54
N ALA A 71 -11.41 3.93 1.48
CA ALA A 71 -12.70 3.25 1.43
C ALA A 71 -12.55 1.72 1.54
N GLN A 72 -11.56 1.13 0.86
CA GLN A 72 -11.32 -0.32 0.93
C GLN A 72 -10.88 -0.77 2.33
N LEU A 73 -9.94 -0.05 2.95
CA LEU A 73 -9.48 -0.37 4.29
C LEU A 73 -10.60 -0.26 5.32
N LYS A 74 -11.45 0.78 5.23
CA LYS A 74 -12.66 0.90 6.05
C LYS A 74 -13.64 -0.24 5.80
N ALA A 75 -13.86 -0.60 4.54
CA ALA A 75 -14.76 -1.69 4.17
C ALA A 75 -14.26 -3.05 4.70
N PHE A 76 -12.96 -3.32 4.66
CA PHE A 76 -12.39 -4.51 5.28
C PHE A 76 -12.50 -4.49 6.81
N ARG A 77 -12.15 -3.37 7.46
CA ARG A 77 -12.24 -3.23 8.92
C ARG A 77 -13.66 -3.47 9.43
N ASN A 78 -14.65 -3.02 8.67
CA ASN A 78 -16.06 -3.13 9.00
C ASN A 78 -16.73 -4.39 8.41
N HIS A 79 -15.95 -5.29 7.78
CA HIS A 79 -16.43 -6.48 7.09
C HIS A 79 -17.48 -6.23 5.98
N GLN A 80 -17.59 -4.99 5.48
CA GLN A 80 -18.46 -4.61 4.37
C GLN A 80 -17.95 -5.13 3.03
N ARG A 81 -16.63 -5.32 2.91
CA ARG A 81 -16.00 -6.05 1.82
C ARG A 81 -15.60 -7.43 2.32
N SER A 82 -16.25 -8.46 1.79
CA SER A 82 -16.19 -9.83 2.29
C SER A 82 -15.89 -10.87 1.20
N ASP A 83 -15.22 -10.46 0.11
CA ASP A 83 -14.67 -11.44 -0.83
C ASP A 83 -13.66 -12.36 -0.11
N LEU A 84 -13.50 -13.58 -0.61
CA LEU A 84 -12.74 -14.64 0.08
C LEU A 84 -11.34 -14.15 0.49
N ALA A 85 -10.59 -13.57 -0.44
CA ALA A 85 -9.25 -13.03 -0.18
C ALA A 85 -9.28 -11.86 0.82
N GLY A 86 -10.26 -10.97 0.71
CA GLY A 86 -10.50 -9.90 1.66
C GLY A 86 -10.70 -10.38 3.10
N SER A 87 -11.58 -11.38 3.27
CA SER A 87 -11.87 -11.97 4.58
C SER A 87 -10.68 -12.74 5.18
N GLU A 88 -9.94 -13.48 4.36
CA GLU A 88 -8.82 -14.30 4.82
C GLU A 88 -7.58 -13.46 5.19
N TYR A 89 -7.28 -12.42 4.40
CA TYR A 89 -6.03 -11.67 4.55
C TYR A 89 -6.23 -10.29 5.19
N MET A 90 -7.26 -9.55 4.81
CA MET A 90 -7.35 -8.11 5.13
C MET A 90 -8.18 -7.81 6.38
N TRP A 91 -9.16 -8.63 6.76
CA TRP A 91 -9.97 -8.39 7.95
C TRP A 91 -9.13 -8.33 9.22
N GLY A 92 -8.28 -9.33 9.46
CA GLY A 92 -7.40 -9.37 10.63
C GLY A 92 -6.42 -8.19 10.69
N LEU A 93 -5.89 -7.77 9.53
CA LEU A 93 -4.92 -6.67 9.44
C LEU A 93 -5.57 -5.29 9.57
N SER A 94 -6.82 -5.13 9.16
CA SER A 94 -7.52 -3.85 9.17
C SER A 94 -8.31 -3.59 10.45
N LYS A 95 -8.65 -4.65 11.20
CA LYS A 95 -9.51 -4.61 12.39
C LYS A 95 -9.15 -3.50 13.39
N ASN A 96 -7.86 -3.35 13.69
CA ASN A 96 -7.39 -2.44 14.74
C ASN A 96 -6.84 -1.11 14.18
N LEU A 97 -6.91 -0.88 12.87
CA LEU A 97 -6.45 0.38 12.29
C LEU A 97 -7.39 1.53 12.70
N SER A 98 -6.83 2.60 13.23
CA SER A 98 -7.55 3.85 13.45
C SER A 98 -7.90 4.53 12.12
N ASP A 99 -8.85 5.47 12.13
CA ASP A 99 -9.18 6.25 10.93
C ASP A 99 -7.97 7.05 10.42
N GLU A 100 -7.15 7.57 11.33
CA GLU A 100 -5.92 8.29 10.99
C GLU A 100 -4.90 7.37 10.33
N GLN A 101 -4.72 6.15 10.85
CA GLN A 101 -3.84 5.16 10.25
C GLN A 101 -4.33 4.73 8.87
N ILE A 102 -5.63 4.49 8.70
CA ILE A 102 -6.21 4.16 7.39
C ILE A 102 -5.94 5.27 6.38
N LYS A 103 -6.22 6.52 6.75
CA LYS A 103 -5.97 7.67 5.88
C LYS A 103 -4.50 7.78 5.52
N GLY A 104 -3.60 7.66 6.50
CA GLY A 104 -2.17 7.75 6.26
C GLY A 104 -1.62 6.61 5.40
N LEU A 105 -2.11 5.38 5.55
CA LEU A 105 -1.76 4.24 4.70
C LEU A 105 -2.22 4.44 3.26
N ALA A 106 -3.43 4.97 3.09
CA ALA A 106 -3.98 5.30 1.78
C ALA A 106 -3.11 6.37 1.09
N GLU A 107 -2.77 7.45 1.80
CA GLU A 107 -1.89 8.50 1.28
C GLU A 107 -0.48 7.99 0.99
N TYR A 108 0.07 7.11 1.84
CA TYR A 108 1.39 6.51 1.66
C TYR A 108 1.51 5.78 0.33
N TYR A 109 0.57 4.88 0.04
CA TYR A 109 0.59 4.07 -1.17
C TYR A 109 0.19 4.87 -2.42
N ALA A 110 -0.71 5.83 -2.29
CA ALA A 110 -1.08 6.74 -3.38
C ALA A 110 0.09 7.60 -3.88
N LYS A 111 1.07 7.92 -3.01
CA LYS A 111 2.29 8.67 -3.37
C LYS A 111 3.38 7.80 -4.01
N GLN A 112 3.24 6.48 -3.98
CA GLN A 112 4.24 5.60 -4.59
C GLN A 112 4.13 5.60 -6.11
N VAL A 113 5.24 5.35 -6.80
CA VAL A 113 5.28 5.27 -8.25
C VAL A 113 4.79 3.89 -8.70
N PRO A 114 3.71 3.79 -9.52
CA PRO A 114 3.27 2.53 -10.10
C PRO A 114 4.35 1.93 -10.99
N ALA A 115 4.54 0.62 -10.92
CA ALA A 115 5.29 -0.10 -11.93
C ALA A 115 4.60 0.04 -13.29
N SER A 116 5.40 0.26 -14.34
CA SER A 116 4.89 0.13 -15.71
C SER A 116 4.79 -1.35 -16.06
N ASN A 117 3.65 -1.76 -16.63
CA ASN A 117 3.56 -3.00 -17.38
C ASN A 117 3.64 -2.61 -18.85
N ASN A 118 4.80 -2.81 -19.47
CA ASN A 118 4.94 -2.63 -20.92
C ASN A 118 4.38 -3.89 -21.58
N VAL A 119 3.07 -3.91 -21.77
CA VAL A 119 2.40 -4.91 -22.62
C VAL A 119 2.37 -4.30 -24.03
N ASP A 120 2.72 -5.08 -25.04
CA ASP A 120 2.50 -4.62 -26.41
C ASP A 120 0.99 -4.60 -26.72
N ASP A 121 0.55 -3.69 -27.59
CA ASP A 121 -0.85 -3.57 -28.00
C ASP A 121 -1.18 -4.64 -29.06
N SER A 122 -0.92 -5.91 -28.73
CA SER A 122 -1.16 -7.06 -29.61
C SER A 122 -1.98 -8.14 -28.90
N GLY A 123 -2.55 -9.07 -29.69
CA GLY A 123 -3.33 -10.18 -29.17
C GLY A 123 -4.49 -9.75 -28.26
N GLU A 124 -4.58 -10.37 -27.09
CA GLU A 124 -5.63 -10.09 -26.09
C GLU A 124 -5.55 -8.68 -25.53
N ALA A 125 -4.36 -8.07 -25.47
CA ALA A 125 -4.20 -6.69 -24.99
C ALA A 125 -4.89 -5.69 -25.93
N ALA A 126 -4.84 -5.91 -27.25
CA ALA A 126 -5.55 -5.08 -28.23
C ALA A 126 -7.09 -5.19 -28.07
N LEU A 127 -7.60 -6.39 -27.81
CA LEU A 127 -9.02 -6.59 -27.51
C LEU A 127 -9.40 -5.92 -26.18
N GLY A 128 -8.60 -6.11 -25.14
CA GLY A 128 -8.77 -5.47 -23.83
C GLY A 128 -8.82 -3.94 -23.94
N LYS A 129 -7.92 -3.34 -24.74
CA LYS A 129 -7.92 -1.90 -25.04
C LYS A 129 -9.22 -1.46 -25.73
N THR A 130 -9.69 -2.24 -26.71
CA THR A 130 -10.96 -1.96 -27.40
C THR A 130 -12.14 -1.95 -26.43
N ILE A 131 -12.23 -2.93 -25.53
CA ILE A 131 -13.26 -3.02 -24.49
C ILE A 131 -13.12 -1.87 -23.48
N PHE A 132 -11.89 -1.56 -23.06
CA PHE A 132 -11.63 -0.47 -22.13
C PHE A 132 -12.10 0.88 -22.66
N GLU A 133 -11.85 1.14 -23.94
CA GLU A 133 -12.16 2.40 -24.61
C GLU A 133 -13.65 2.50 -25.01
N ASN A 134 -14.27 1.41 -25.44
CA ASN A 134 -15.60 1.46 -26.08
C ASN A 134 -16.69 0.71 -25.33
N GLY A 135 -16.32 -0.10 -24.33
CA GLY A 135 -17.23 -1.03 -23.68
C GLY A 135 -17.63 -2.18 -24.60
N ILE A 136 -18.74 -2.83 -24.26
CA ILE A 136 -19.36 -3.88 -25.07
C ILE A 136 -20.87 -3.59 -25.14
N PRO A 137 -21.34 -2.79 -26.11
CA PRO A 137 -22.74 -2.38 -26.20
C PRO A 137 -23.73 -3.55 -26.28
N ALA A 138 -23.37 -4.61 -27.01
CA ALA A 138 -24.18 -5.83 -27.11
C ALA A 138 -24.33 -6.60 -25.78
N LYS A 139 -23.50 -6.28 -24.78
CA LYS A 139 -23.58 -6.81 -23.40
C LYS A 139 -23.92 -5.73 -22.38
N GLU A 140 -24.40 -4.57 -22.84
CA GLU A 140 -24.73 -3.41 -22.00
C GLU A 140 -23.58 -2.98 -21.08
N THR A 141 -22.34 -3.24 -21.51
CA THR A 141 -21.14 -2.91 -20.73
C THR A 141 -20.63 -1.54 -21.18
N PRO A 142 -20.62 -0.50 -20.32
CA PRO A 142 -20.12 0.81 -20.69
C PRO A 142 -18.59 0.80 -20.86
N ALA A 143 -18.08 1.82 -21.54
CA ALA A 143 -16.64 2.03 -21.66
C ALA A 143 -16.00 2.24 -20.28
N CYS A 144 -15.00 1.42 -19.95
CA CYS A 144 -14.32 1.47 -18.66
C CYS A 144 -13.65 2.83 -18.41
N GLN A 145 -13.08 3.43 -19.47
CA GLN A 145 -12.38 4.70 -19.39
C GLN A 145 -13.24 5.87 -18.88
N SER A 146 -14.58 5.77 -19.02
CA SER A 146 -15.50 6.83 -18.58
C SER A 146 -15.45 7.07 -17.07
N CYS A 147 -15.12 6.03 -16.29
CA CYS A 147 -14.96 6.09 -14.84
C CYS A 147 -13.52 5.86 -14.40
N HIS A 148 -12.74 5.06 -15.12
CA HIS A 148 -11.38 4.70 -14.75
C HIS A 148 -10.30 5.56 -15.41
N GLY A 149 -10.70 6.60 -16.16
CA GLY A 149 -9.79 7.49 -16.88
C GLY A 149 -9.28 6.89 -18.20
N PRO A 150 -8.82 7.73 -19.14
CA PRO A 150 -8.41 7.29 -20.48
C PRO A 150 -7.22 6.33 -20.49
N LYS A 151 -6.41 6.31 -19.43
CA LYS A 151 -5.26 5.43 -19.26
C LYS A 151 -5.45 4.45 -18.11
N GLY A 152 -6.66 4.28 -17.58
CA GLY A 152 -6.93 3.43 -16.41
C GLY A 152 -6.32 3.98 -15.12
N GLU A 153 -6.02 5.27 -15.05
CA GLU A 153 -5.41 5.93 -13.89
C GLU A 153 -6.36 6.09 -12.70
N GLY A 154 -7.67 5.92 -12.91
CA GLY A 154 -8.71 6.13 -11.90
C GLY A 154 -9.00 7.61 -11.62
N MET A 155 -10.08 7.86 -10.89
CA MET A 155 -10.46 9.21 -10.42
C MET A 155 -11.34 9.12 -9.17
N ALA A 156 -11.09 9.98 -8.19
CA ALA A 156 -11.80 9.96 -6.91
C ALA A 156 -11.84 8.56 -6.28
N THR A 157 -13.02 7.94 -6.14
CA THR A 157 -13.19 6.58 -5.62
C THR A 157 -13.13 5.51 -6.71
N PHE A 158 -13.10 5.86 -8.00
CA PHE A 158 -12.88 4.91 -9.08
C PHE A 158 -11.40 4.52 -9.11
N PRO A 159 -11.06 3.24 -8.90
CA PRO A 159 -9.68 2.83 -8.75
C PRO A 159 -8.90 2.93 -10.07
N ARG A 160 -7.59 3.16 -9.92
CA ARG A 160 -6.59 2.84 -10.92
C ARG A 160 -6.66 1.35 -11.25
N LEU A 161 -6.84 1.03 -12.53
CA LEU A 161 -6.75 -0.33 -13.08
C LEU A 161 -5.42 -0.56 -13.80
N ALA A 162 -4.80 0.51 -14.29
CA ALA A 162 -3.57 0.44 -15.08
C ALA A 162 -2.41 -0.16 -14.30
N SER A 163 -1.73 -1.09 -14.96
CA SER A 163 -0.64 -1.89 -14.41
C SER A 163 -1.03 -2.76 -13.21
N GLN A 164 -2.31 -3.01 -12.94
CA GLN A 164 -2.70 -4.03 -11.97
C GLN A 164 -2.40 -5.44 -12.52
N HIS A 165 -2.22 -6.40 -11.63
CA HIS A 165 -2.10 -7.81 -12.03
C HIS A 165 -3.38 -8.29 -12.70
N SER A 166 -3.28 -8.93 -13.87
CA SER A 166 -4.44 -9.50 -14.58
C SER A 166 -5.21 -10.48 -13.71
N ALA A 167 -4.50 -11.38 -13.02
CA ALA A 167 -5.08 -12.35 -12.10
C ALA A 167 -5.82 -11.72 -10.89
N TYR A 168 -5.54 -10.45 -10.56
CA TYR A 168 -6.32 -9.72 -9.56
C TYR A 168 -7.55 -9.02 -10.17
N LEU A 169 -7.46 -8.57 -11.43
CA LEU A 169 -8.57 -7.92 -12.15
C LEU A 169 -9.66 -8.92 -12.60
N GLU A 170 -9.31 -10.19 -12.79
CA GLU A 170 -10.21 -11.24 -13.28
C GLU A 170 -11.10 -11.85 -12.18
N LYS A 171 -10.94 -11.44 -10.92
CA LYS A 171 -11.68 -11.95 -9.76
C LYS A 171 -12.86 -11.04 -9.41
#